data_AF-A0A936HGF7-F1
#
_entry.id   AF-A0A936HGF7-F1
#
_cell.length_a   1.000
_cell.length_b   1.000
_cell.length_c   1.000
_cell.angle_alpha   90.00
_cell.angle_beta   90.00
_cell.angle_gamma   90.00
#
_symmetry.space_group_name_H-M   'P 1'
#
loop_
_entity.id
_entity.type
_entity.pdbx_description
1 polymer ?
#
loop_
_entity_poly.entity_id
_entity_poly.type
_entity_poly.pdbx_seq_one_letter_code
_entity_poly.pdbx_strand_id
1 'polypeptide(L)'
;MLEHEALGSKQKFWYRDPDSDTDWLFKFPRPGTGEHWAEKIAAEVAAHLRLSHALVELAEFDGTFGSTTLSFASRSGELIHGNQILVGNVLGYDPDRRFRNSDHTLANIRLGVKKVFEEEAAARRAMSQFGGYLVLDALIGNTDRHHENWGVLRSSSNAHLPVVAPSFDHASSLGRELSDDGGAKSRERLLTADRMGEYARKARGGIYWSEQDAHGISPLDLVRRAAAACPELVKAGFEKLRDLEREVMEDIVDRIPSDWMTPIARRFALELMCYSLKEMRKLPQ
;
A
#
# COMPACT_ATOMS: atom_id res chain seq x y z
N MET A 1 -2.12 -25.59 -11.75
CA MET A 1 -3.09 -25.91 -10.68
C MET A 1 -3.60 -24.60 -10.12
N LEU A 2 -4.90 -24.47 -9.85
CA LEU A 2 -5.47 -23.27 -9.24
C LEU A 2 -5.78 -23.57 -7.76
N GLU A 3 -5.20 -22.82 -6.84
CA GLU A 3 -5.42 -23.00 -5.40
C GLU A 3 -6.09 -21.76 -4.79
N HIS A 4 -6.98 -21.96 -3.82
CA HIS A 4 -7.71 -20.86 -3.18
C HIS A 4 -6.88 -20.18 -2.08
N GLU A 5 -6.91 -18.85 -2.05
CA GLU A 5 -6.30 -18.02 -1.00
C GLU A 5 -7.40 -17.49 -0.06
N ALA A 6 -7.33 -17.84 1.23
CA ALA A 6 -8.41 -17.60 2.19
C ALA A 6 -8.43 -16.19 2.82
N LEU A 7 -7.31 -15.46 2.80
CA LEU A 7 -7.19 -14.16 3.45
C LEU A 7 -7.71 -13.03 2.55
N GLY A 8 -8.32 -11.96 3.08
CA GLY A 8 -8.87 -10.86 2.29
C GLY A 8 -10.24 -11.15 1.64
N SER A 9 -10.84 -10.14 1.00
CA SER A 9 -12.25 -10.18 0.55
C SER A 9 -12.46 -10.32 -0.96
N LYS A 10 -11.39 -10.27 -1.76
CA LYS A 10 -11.47 -10.34 -3.22
C LYS A 10 -11.48 -11.78 -3.71
N GLN A 11 -12.13 -12.01 -4.84
CA GLN A 11 -11.94 -13.26 -5.58
C GLN A 11 -10.50 -13.31 -6.09
N LYS A 12 -9.81 -14.42 -5.80
CA LYS A 12 -8.41 -14.63 -6.15
C LYS A 12 -8.07 -16.11 -6.12
N PHE A 13 -7.01 -16.45 -6.84
CA PHE A 13 -6.47 -17.81 -6.87
C PHE A 13 -4.97 -17.77 -7.11
N TRP A 14 -4.27 -18.73 -6.52
CA TRP A 14 -2.88 -19.02 -6.84
C TRP A 14 -2.81 -19.83 -8.13
N TYR A 15 -1.82 -19.54 -8.96
CA TYR A 15 -1.43 -20.38 -10.08
C TYR A 15 0.08 -20.42 -10.16
N ARG A 16 0.60 -21.47 -10.79
CA ARG A 16 2.03 -21.62 -11.06
C ARG A 16 2.27 -21.41 -12.53
N ASP A 17 3.26 -20.59 -12.85
CA ASP A 17 3.75 -20.46 -14.22
C ASP A 17 4.35 -21.80 -14.67
N PRO A 18 3.96 -22.37 -15.82
CA PRO A 18 4.55 -23.62 -16.31
C PRO A 18 6.06 -23.51 -16.55
N ASP A 19 6.55 -22.32 -16.90
CA ASP A 19 7.93 -22.07 -17.32
C ASP A 19 8.81 -21.56 -16.17
N SER A 20 8.20 -21.16 -15.05
CA SER A 20 8.93 -20.78 -13.83
C SER A 20 8.28 -21.44 -12.62
N ASP A 21 9.08 -22.07 -11.75
CA ASP A 21 8.60 -22.70 -10.50
C ASP A 21 8.22 -21.65 -9.44
N THR A 22 7.47 -20.63 -9.84
CA THR A 22 7.05 -19.50 -9.04
C THR A 22 5.53 -19.42 -8.98
N ASP A 23 5.03 -19.19 -7.76
CA ASP A 23 3.60 -19.05 -7.51
C ASP A 23 3.18 -17.59 -7.68
N TRP A 24 2.07 -17.40 -8.36
CA TRP A 24 1.46 -16.11 -8.64
C TRP A 24 0.04 -16.07 -8.10
N LEU A 25 -0.34 -14.96 -7.47
CA LEU A 25 -1.69 -14.74 -7.00
C LEU A 25 -2.42 -13.85 -7.99
N PHE A 26 -3.37 -14.38 -8.75
CA PHE A 26 -4.27 -13.57 -9.58
C PHE A 26 -5.38 -12.97 -8.70
N LYS A 27 -5.63 -11.67 -8.85
CA LYS A 27 -6.67 -10.93 -8.12
C LYS A 27 -7.65 -10.32 -9.12
N PHE A 28 -8.92 -10.68 -8.99
CA PHE A 28 -9.98 -10.01 -9.74
C PHE A 28 -10.26 -8.62 -9.13
N PRO A 29 -10.43 -7.57 -9.95
CA PRO A 29 -10.89 -6.29 -9.47
C PRO A 29 -12.38 -6.37 -9.16
N ARG A 30 -12.84 -5.57 -8.20
CA ARG A 30 -14.29 -5.36 -8.02
C ARG A 30 -14.88 -4.71 -9.29
N PRO A 31 -16.10 -5.10 -9.73
CA PRO A 31 -16.73 -4.54 -10.92
C PRO A 31 -16.79 -3.01 -10.88
N GLY A 32 -16.47 -2.37 -12.01
CA GLY A 32 -16.49 -0.92 -12.16
C GLY A 32 -15.39 -0.17 -11.38
N THR A 33 -14.36 -0.88 -10.89
CA THR A 33 -13.23 -0.27 -10.17
C THR A 33 -11.92 -0.45 -10.92
N GLY A 34 -10.97 0.40 -10.58
CA GLY A 34 -9.61 0.40 -11.09
C GLY A 34 -8.58 -0.39 -10.28
N GLU A 35 -9.01 -1.37 -9.49
CA GLU A 35 -8.14 -2.06 -8.52
C GLU A 35 -6.89 -2.69 -9.16
N HIS A 36 -6.99 -3.19 -10.39
CA HIS A 36 -5.90 -3.85 -11.10
C HIS A 36 -4.81 -2.85 -11.54
N TRP A 37 -5.17 -1.76 -12.21
CA TRP A 37 -4.21 -0.73 -12.61
C TRP A 37 -3.67 0.03 -11.41
N ALA A 38 -4.45 0.18 -10.33
CA ALA A 38 -3.97 0.84 -9.12
C ALA A 38 -2.87 0.01 -8.44
N GLU A 39 -3.05 -1.31 -8.37
CA GLU A 39 -2.02 -2.24 -7.86
C GLU A 39 -0.74 -2.16 -8.70
N LYS A 40 -0.86 -2.19 -10.05
CA LYS A 40 0.31 -2.13 -10.95
C LYS A 40 1.04 -0.79 -10.84
N ILE A 41 0.34 0.35 -10.93
CA ILE A 41 0.97 1.67 -10.83
C ILE A 41 1.68 1.81 -9.48
N ALA A 42 1.05 1.38 -8.38
CA ALA A 42 1.66 1.43 -7.06
C ALA A 42 2.96 0.62 -6.97
N ALA A 43 3.00 -0.58 -7.56
CA ALA A 43 4.21 -1.41 -7.61
C ALA A 43 5.32 -0.75 -8.43
N GLU A 44 5.00 -0.19 -9.60
CA GLU A 44 5.97 0.51 -10.46
C GLU A 44 6.52 1.79 -9.78
N VAL A 45 5.68 2.55 -9.09
CA VAL A 45 6.12 3.70 -8.28
C VAL A 45 7.02 3.23 -7.13
N ALA A 46 6.66 2.15 -6.43
CA ALA A 46 7.49 1.59 -5.37
C ALA A 46 8.86 1.13 -5.90
N ALA A 47 8.89 0.52 -7.10
CA ALA A 47 10.12 0.14 -7.79
C ALA A 47 11.00 1.36 -8.09
N HIS A 48 10.42 2.43 -8.64
CA HIS A 48 11.15 3.67 -8.92
C HIS A 48 11.75 4.28 -7.64
N LEU A 49 10.97 4.28 -6.54
CA LEU A 49 11.43 4.73 -5.22
C LEU A 49 12.42 3.76 -4.54
N ARG A 50 12.75 2.63 -5.17
CA ARG A 50 13.61 1.57 -4.62
C ARG A 50 13.12 1.09 -3.25
N LEU A 51 11.81 0.94 -3.11
CA LEU A 51 11.17 0.31 -1.95
C LEU A 51 11.07 -1.19 -2.20
N SER A 52 11.23 -1.99 -1.13
CA SER A 52 10.91 -3.41 -1.21
C SER A 52 9.40 -3.55 -1.44
N HIS A 53 9.01 -4.16 -2.55
CA HIS A 53 7.61 -4.32 -2.96
C HIS A 53 7.42 -5.68 -3.63
N ALA A 54 6.20 -6.21 -3.57
CA ALA A 54 5.84 -7.41 -4.32
C ALA A 54 5.79 -7.07 -5.83
N LEU A 55 6.32 -7.96 -6.67
CA LEU A 55 6.20 -7.81 -8.12
C LEU A 55 4.74 -7.98 -8.52
N VAL A 56 4.23 -7.03 -9.29
CA VAL A 56 2.86 -7.02 -9.78
C VAL A 56 2.87 -6.87 -11.29
N GLU A 57 2.14 -7.73 -11.97
CA GLU A 57 1.85 -7.60 -13.40
C GLU A 57 0.36 -7.45 -13.66
N LEU A 58 0.02 -6.83 -14.78
CA LEU A 58 -1.33 -6.87 -15.31
C LEU A 58 -1.56 -8.24 -15.96
N ALA A 59 -2.73 -8.82 -15.74
CA ALA A 59 -3.06 -10.14 -16.26
C ALA A 59 -4.54 -10.21 -16.64
N GLU A 60 -4.86 -11.01 -17.64
CA GLU A 60 -6.23 -11.30 -18.05
C GLU A 60 -6.51 -12.79 -17.78
N PHE A 61 -7.67 -13.07 -17.19
CA PHE A 61 -8.15 -14.43 -16.99
C PHE A 61 -9.62 -14.51 -17.38
N ASP A 62 -9.93 -15.43 -18.29
CA ASP A 62 -11.29 -15.70 -18.77
C ASP A 62 -12.04 -14.42 -19.19
N GLY A 63 -11.38 -13.59 -20.02
CA GLY A 63 -11.92 -12.32 -20.50
C GLY A 63 -12.02 -11.21 -19.45
N THR A 64 -11.50 -11.42 -18.23
CA THR A 64 -11.53 -10.44 -17.15
C THR A 64 -10.14 -9.89 -16.85
N PHE A 65 -9.99 -8.57 -16.94
CA PHE A 65 -8.77 -7.87 -16.54
C PHE A 65 -8.58 -7.92 -15.03
N GLY A 66 -7.35 -8.18 -14.60
CA GLY A 66 -6.95 -8.24 -13.21
C GLY A 66 -5.48 -7.90 -13.03
N SER A 67 -4.99 -8.14 -11.82
CA SER A 67 -3.56 -8.05 -11.53
C SER A 67 -3.08 -9.37 -10.94
N THR A 68 -1.80 -9.66 -11.16
CA THR A 68 -1.16 -10.83 -10.58
C THR A 68 0.05 -10.41 -9.76
N THR A 69 0.22 -11.02 -8.59
CA THR A 69 1.32 -10.72 -7.66
C THR A 69 2.20 -11.94 -7.50
N LEU A 70 3.50 -11.80 -7.72
CA LEU A 70 4.46 -12.89 -7.49
C LEU A 70 4.55 -13.19 -5.99
N SER A 71 4.50 -14.47 -5.62
CA SER A 71 4.70 -14.91 -4.24
C SER A 71 6.11 -14.58 -3.77
N PHE A 72 6.19 -13.81 -2.69
CA PHE A 72 7.45 -13.53 -2.00
C PHE A 72 7.66 -14.43 -0.77
N ALA A 73 6.61 -15.11 -0.29
CA ALA A 73 6.66 -15.97 0.88
C ALA A 73 7.33 -17.32 0.58
N SER A 74 6.94 -17.98 -0.51
CA SER A 74 7.41 -19.35 -0.82
C SER A 74 8.94 -19.48 -0.94
N ARG A 75 9.65 -18.38 -1.28
CA ARG A 75 11.11 -18.35 -1.42
C ARG A 75 11.86 -17.81 -0.20
N SER A 76 11.18 -17.10 0.69
CA SER A 76 11.81 -16.24 1.71
C SER A 76 11.42 -16.58 3.15
N GLY A 77 10.36 -17.35 3.36
CA GLY A 77 9.89 -17.76 4.67
C GLY A 77 8.38 -17.54 4.87
N GLU A 78 7.92 -17.82 6.08
CA GLU A 78 6.53 -17.62 6.46
C GLU A 78 6.23 -16.11 6.61
N LEU A 79 5.14 -15.65 6.00
CA LEU A 79 4.63 -14.30 6.20
C LEU A 79 3.82 -14.25 7.51
N ILE A 80 4.32 -13.49 8.47
CA ILE A 80 3.60 -13.18 9.71
C ILE A 80 2.99 -11.80 9.54
N HIS A 81 1.66 -11.74 9.50
CA HIS A 81 0.90 -10.50 9.29
C HIS A 81 0.91 -9.60 10.52
N GLY A 82 0.69 -8.30 10.31
CA GLY A 82 0.61 -7.29 11.36
C GLY A 82 -0.41 -7.62 12.45
N ASN A 83 -1.57 -8.20 12.12
CA ASN A 83 -2.57 -8.62 13.11
C ASN A 83 -2.03 -9.67 14.09
N GLN A 84 -1.27 -10.65 13.59
CA GLN A 84 -0.61 -11.67 14.39
C GLN A 84 0.52 -11.06 15.25
N ILE A 85 1.30 -10.13 14.68
CA ILE A 85 2.35 -9.40 15.41
C ILE A 85 1.73 -8.60 16.56
N LEU A 86 0.63 -7.90 16.32
CA LEU A 86 0.00 -7.01 17.30
C LEU A 86 -0.68 -7.79 18.41
N VAL A 87 -1.33 -8.93 18.12
CA VAL A 87 -1.97 -9.77 19.15
C VAL A 87 -0.98 -10.23 20.23
N GLY A 88 0.28 -10.50 19.84
CA GLY A 88 1.32 -10.92 20.77
C GLY A 88 1.91 -9.80 21.61
N ASN A 89 1.64 -8.52 21.27
CA ASN A 89 2.38 -7.37 21.80
C ASN A 89 1.53 -6.22 22.31
N VAL A 90 0.24 -6.20 22.01
CA VAL A 90 -0.73 -5.16 22.41
C VAL A 90 -1.82 -5.81 23.24
N LEU A 91 -1.97 -5.38 24.49
CA LEU A 91 -2.92 -5.98 25.43
C LEU A 91 -4.35 -5.79 24.94
N GLY A 92 -5.10 -6.89 24.82
CA GLY A 92 -6.50 -6.85 24.40
C GLY A 92 -6.73 -6.61 22.91
N TYR A 93 -5.68 -6.68 22.09
CA TYR A 93 -5.79 -6.51 20.64
C TYR A 93 -6.64 -7.64 20.02
N ASP A 94 -7.61 -7.24 19.21
CA ASP A 94 -8.50 -8.15 18.49
C ASP A 94 -7.95 -8.39 17.07
N PRO A 95 -7.38 -9.58 16.78
CA PRO A 95 -6.74 -9.87 15.50
C PRO A 95 -7.75 -10.08 14.36
N ASP A 96 -9.01 -10.40 14.71
CA ASP A 96 -10.09 -10.69 13.77
C ASP A 96 -10.92 -9.45 13.43
N ARG A 97 -10.65 -8.31 14.09
CA ARG A 97 -11.33 -7.04 13.85
C ARG A 97 -10.97 -6.45 12.50
N ARG A 98 -11.84 -6.71 11.51
CA ARG A 98 -11.69 -6.25 10.13
C ARG A 98 -11.98 -4.76 9.91
N PHE A 99 -12.86 -4.16 10.72
CA PHE A 99 -13.30 -2.79 10.55
C PHE A 99 -13.16 -2.00 11.84
N ARG A 100 -12.85 -0.70 11.70
CA ARG A 100 -12.74 0.25 12.81
C ARG A 100 -11.80 -0.24 13.93
N ASN A 101 -10.69 -0.85 13.54
CA ASN A 101 -9.69 -1.34 14.47
C ASN A 101 -8.81 -0.18 14.97
N SER A 102 -9.34 0.63 15.89
CA SER A 102 -8.64 1.81 16.40
C SER A 102 -7.37 1.48 17.19
N ASP A 103 -7.22 0.23 17.63
CA ASP A 103 -5.98 -0.29 18.23
C ASP A 103 -4.84 -0.45 17.22
N HIS A 104 -5.14 -0.45 15.91
CA HIS A 104 -4.15 -0.43 14.82
C HIS A 104 -3.54 0.97 14.65
N THR A 105 -2.89 1.48 15.70
CA THR A 105 -2.23 2.78 15.71
C THR A 105 -0.78 2.69 15.25
N LEU A 106 -0.22 3.79 14.74
CA LEU A 106 1.21 3.86 14.44
C LEU A 106 2.10 3.55 15.66
N ALA A 107 1.65 3.93 16.87
CA ALA A 107 2.36 3.63 18.12
C ALA A 107 2.40 2.12 18.39
N ASN A 108 1.26 1.43 18.24
CA ASN A 108 1.17 -0.02 18.44
C ASN A 108 1.94 -0.80 17.36
N ILE A 109 1.94 -0.33 16.12
CA ILE A 109 2.78 -0.89 15.04
C ILE A 109 4.27 -0.79 15.43
N ARG A 110 4.73 0.38 15.88
CA ARG A 110 6.13 0.57 16.33
C ARG A 110 6.49 -0.36 17.48
N LEU A 111 5.58 -0.55 18.44
CA LEU A 111 5.77 -1.47 19.55
C LEU A 111 5.91 -2.92 19.06
N GLY A 112 4.99 -3.37 18.20
CA GLY A 112 5.01 -4.72 17.63
C GLY A 112 6.28 -5.00 16.82
N VAL A 113 6.67 -4.07 15.94
CA VAL A 113 7.92 -4.20 15.18
C VAL A 113 9.14 -4.24 16.11
N LYS A 114 9.24 -3.36 17.10
CA LYS A 114 10.34 -3.39 18.07
C LYS A 114 10.46 -4.73 18.82
N LYS A 115 9.34 -5.42 19.04
CA LYS A 115 9.30 -6.73 19.71
C LYS A 115 9.73 -7.88 18.81
N VAL A 116 9.43 -7.79 17.51
CA VAL A 116 9.88 -8.78 16.52
C VAL A 116 11.37 -8.66 16.24
N PHE A 117 11.90 -7.43 16.19
CA PHE A 117 13.31 -7.15 15.92
C PHE A 117 14.04 -6.79 17.22
N GLU A 118 14.50 -7.80 17.96
CA GLU A 118 15.10 -7.65 19.30
C GLU A 118 16.28 -6.65 19.33
N GLU A 119 17.13 -6.69 18.31
CA GLU A 119 18.26 -5.77 18.15
C GLU A 119 17.79 -4.37 17.75
N GLU A 120 18.19 -3.35 18.53
CA GLU A 120 17.72 -1.98 18.34
C GLU A 120 18.04 -1.43 16.94
N ALA A 121 19.21 -1.77 16.40
CA ALA A 121 19.60 -1.40 15.04
C ALA A 121 18.72 -2.07 13.97
N ALA A 122 18.30 -3.33 14.20
CA ALA A 122 17.41 -4.05 13.29
C ALA A 122 15.99 -3.45 13.35
N ALA A 123 15.47 -3.16 14.55
CA ALA A 123 14.18 -2.49 14.72
C ALA A 123 14.14 -1.11 14.04
N ARG A 124 15.23 -0.32 14.16
CA ARG A 124 15.34 0.98 13.47
C ARG A 124 15.30 0.82 11.94
N ARG A 125 16.03 -0.15 11.37
CA ARG A 125 15.98 -0.40 9.91
C ARG A 125 14.60 -0.88 9.46
N ALA A 126 13.99 -1.80 10.20
CA ALA A 126 12.64 -2.30 9.93
C ALA A 126 11.62 -1.16 9.94
N MET A 127 11.66 -0.29 10.95
CA MET A 127 10.77 0.87 11.01
C MET A 127 11.07 1.89 9.92
N SER A 128 12.33 2.13 9.56
CA SER A 128 12.68 3.01 8.45
C SER A 128 12.14 2.50 7.11
N GLN A 129 12.22 1.18 6.87
CA GLN A 129 11.61 0.54 5.70
C GLN A 129 10.09 0.67 5.71
N PHE A 130 9.43 0.41 6.85
CA PHE A 130 7.99 0.58 7.00
C PHE A 130 7.55 2.03 6.80
N GLY A 131 8.32 3.00 7.30
CA GLY A 131 8.08 4.42 7.06
C GLY A 131 8.16 4.80 5.57
N GLY A 132 9.04 4.15 4.80
CA GLY A 132 9.03 4.22 3.34
C GLY A 132 7.70 3.77 2.72
N TYR A 133 7.06 2.74 3.28
CA TYR A 133 5.73 2.30 2.82
C TYR A 133 4.64 3.31 3.17
N LEU A 134 4.71 3.97 4.33
CA LEU A 134 3.77 5.04 4.68
C LEU A 134 3.92 6.24 3.72
N VAL A 135 5.14 6.57 3.32
CA VAL A 135 5.39 7.63 2.33
C VAL A 135 4.84 7.23 0.95
N LEU A 136 5.02 5.97 0.54
CA LEU A 136 4.36 5.44 -0.67
C LEU A 136 2.84 5.55 -0.57
N ASP A 137 2.24 5.11 0.53
CA ASP A 137 0.79 5.15 0.76
C ASP A 137 0.26 6.59 0.69
N ALA A 138 1.00 7.56 1.23
CA ALA A 138 0.67 8.98 1.10
C ALA A 138 0.75 9.49 -0.34
N LEU A 139 1.80 9.09 -1.08
CA LEU A 139 1.97 9.47 -2.49
C LEU A 139 0.81 9.00 -3.36
N ILE A 140 0.44 7.73 -3.26
CA ILE A 140 -0.58 7.10 -4.11
C ILE A 140 -2.00 7.19 -3.53
N GLY A 141 -2.15 7.70 -2.31
CA GLY A 141 -3.42 7.76 -1.61
C GLY A 141 -3.97 6.39 -1.19
N ASN A 142 -3.10 5.46 -0.78
CA ASN A 142 -3.51 4.11 -0.36
C ASN A 142 -4.24 4.14 0.97
N THR A 143 -5.52 3.82 0.96
CA THR A 143 -6.38 3.89 2.14
C THR A 143 -6.42 2.61 2.97
N ASP A 144 -5.83 1.52 2.49
CA ASP A 144 -6.09 0.18 3.02
C ASP A 144 -4.85 -0.48 3.62
N ARG A 145 -3.95 0.30 4.22
CA ARG A 145 -2.85 -0.22 5.04
C ARG A 145 -3.37 -0.68 6.41
N HIS A 146 -4.22 -1.70 6.43
CA HIS A 146 -4.67 -2.34 7.66
C HIS A 146 -3.69 -3.44 8.13
N HIS A 147 -3.92 -3.99 9.31
CA HIS A 147 -3.05 -4.95 9.97
C HIS A 147 -2.76 -6.25 9.21
N GLU A 148 -3.48 -6.60 8.14
CA GLU A 148 -3.17 -7.76 7.31
C GLU A 148 -2.37 -7.37 6.06
N ASN A 149 -2.34 -6.08 5.69
CA ASN A 149 -1.64 -5.56 4.50
C ASN A 149 -0.20 -5.11 4.81
N TRP A 150 0.41 -5.68 5.86
CA TRP A 150 1.83 -5.59 6.13
C TRP A 150 2.24 -6.75 7.04
N GLY A 151 3.54 -7.01 7.13
CA GLY A 151 4.04 -8.09 7.97
C GLY A 151 5.55 -8.23 7.92
N VAL A 152 6.04 -9.34 8.47
CA VAL A 152 7.45 -9.73 8.45
C VAL A 152 7.57 -11.12 7.83
N LEU A 153 8.69 -11.36 7.15
CA LEU A 153 9.06 -12.68 6.69
C LEU A 153 9.98 -13.32 7.73
N ARG A 154 9.61 -14.52 8.18
CA ARG A 154 10.41 -15.32 9.11
C ARG A 154 10.87 -16.60 8.44
N SER A 155 12.18 -16.84 8.47
CA SER A 155 12.74 -18.10 7.98
C SER A 155 12.23 -19.28 8.82
N SER A 156 11.71 -20.31 8.16
CA SER A 156 11.18 -21.53 8.80
C SER A 156 12.24 -22.31 9.58
N SER A 157 13.53 -22.16 9.23
CA SER A 157 14.66 -22.79 9.92
C SER A 157 15.31 -21.90 10.99
N ASN A 158 14.80 -20.67 11.21
CA ASN A 158 15.46 -19.59 11.97
C ASN A 158 16.91 -19.29 11.49
N ALA A 159 17.29 -19.73 10.28
CA ALA A 159 18.65 -19.53 9.76
C ALA A 159 18.94 -18.07 9.38
N HIS A 160 17.88 -17.26 9.23
CA HIS A 160 17.97 -15.84 8.90
C HIS A 160 17.13 -15.01 9.88
N LEU A 161 17.65 -13.82 10.18
CA LEU A 161 16.91 -12.81 10.95
C LEU A 161 15.61 -12.44 10.22
N PRO A 162 14.53 -12.11 10.96
CA PRO A 162 13.31 -11.64 10.34
C PRO A 162 13.59 -10.38 9.50
N VAL A 163 12.84 -10.21 8.43
CA VAL A 163 12.88 -9.01 7.58
C VAL A 163 11.47 -8.47 7.39
N VAL A 164 11.33 -7.16 7.20
CA VAL A 164 10.03 -6.58 6.85
C VAL A 164 9.63 -7.12 5.47
N ALA A 165 8.41 -7.64 5.36
CA ALA A 165 7.90 -8.14 4.09
C ALA A 165 7.93 -7.03 3.03
N PRO A 166 8.13 -7.36 1.74
CA PRO A 166 7.89 -6.40 0.66
C PRO A 166 6.51 -5.76 0.80
N SER A 167 6.35 -4.50 0.43
CA SER A 167 5.02 -3.87 0.44
C SER A 167 4.10 -4.54 -0.58
N PHE A 168 2.85 -4.82 -0.20
CA PHE A 168 1.84 -5.46 -1.03
C PHE A 168 0.44 -4.88 -0.76
N ASP A 169 -0.53 -5.24 -1.62
CA ASP A 169 -1.95 -4.84 -1.57
C ASP A 169 -2.16 -3.32 -1.52
N HIS A 170 -1.92 -2.68 -2.66
CA HIS A 170 -2.09 -1.25 -2.89
C HIS A 170 -3.31 -0.93 -3.76
N ALA A 171 -4.18 -1.91 -4.04
CA ALA A 171 -5.31 -1.77 -4.94
C ALA A 171 -6.38 -0.76 -4.44
N SER A 172 -6.29 -0.28 -3.19
CA SER A 172 -7.14 0.76 -2.61
C SER A 172 -6.49 2.16 -2.67
N SER A 173 -5.92 2.48 -3.84
CA SER A 173 -5.18 3.72 -4.12
C SER A 173 -5.70 4.43 -5.37
N LEU A 174 -5.15 5.61 -5.66
CA LEU A 174 -5.23 6.29 -6.96
C LEU A 174 -6.66 6.60 -7.47
N GLY A 175 -7.63 6.74 -6.58
CA GLY A 175 -9.01 7.03 -6.96
C GLY A 175 -9.69 5.91 -7.73
N ARG A 176 -9.22 4.67 -7.56
CA ARG A 176 -9.73 3.47 -8.24
C ARG A 176 -11.23 3.23 -8.09
N GLU A 177 -11.84 3.74 -7.02
CA GLU A 177 -13.26 3.60 -6.70
C GLU A 177 -14.15 4.65 -7.37
N LEU A 178 -13.56 5.68 -7.96
CA LEU A 178 -14.30 6.79 -8.55
C LEU A 178 -14.86 6.39 -9.93
N SER A 179 -16.03 6.93 -10.27
CA SER A 179 -16.51 6.95 -11.65
C SER A 179 -15.82 8.06 -12.42
N ASP A 180 -15.75 7.93 -13.73
CA ASP A 180 -15.19 8.96 -14.60
C ASP A 180 -16.05 10.24 -14.59
N ASP A 181 -17.38 10.08 -14.68
CA ASP A 181 -18.35 11.17 -14.77
C ASP A 181 -19.59 10.96 -13.87
N GLY A 182 -20.62 11.80 -14.07
CA GLY A 182 -22.00 11.58 -13.59
C GLY A 182 -22.26 11.92 -12.12
N GLY A 183 -21.29 11.71 -11.23
CA GLY A 183 -21.43 11.89 -9.78
C GLY A 183 -20.71 13.11 -9.21
N ALA A 184 -21.15 13.61 -8.05
CA ALA A 184 -20.51 14.74 -7.34
C ALA A 184 -19.07 14.48 -6.87
N LYS A 185 -18.65 13.21 -6.91
CA LYS A 185 -17.30 12.72 -6.58
C LYS A 185 -16.62 12.07 -7.79
N SER A 186 -17.13 12.23 -8.99
CA SER A 186 -16.49 11.69 -10.19
C SER A 186 -15.11 12.31 -10.41
N ARG A 187 -14.26 11.61 -11.15
CA ARG A 187 -12.92 12.10 -11.51
C ARG A 187 -13.00 13.45 -12.21
N GLU A 188 -13.91 13.61 -13.18
CA GLU A 188 -14.12 14.86 -13.90
C GLU A 188 -14.45 16.03 -12.97
N ARG A 189 -15.42 15.85 -12.06
CA ARG A 189 -15.81 16.94 -11.15
C ARG A 189 -14.72 17.27 -10.14
N LEU A 190 -14.00 16.27 -9.63
CA LEU A 190 -12.90 16.50 -8.69
C LEU A 190 -11.73 17.23 -9.35
N LEU A 191 -11.39 16.89 -10.59
CA LEU A 191 -10.36 17.57 -11.38
C LEU A 191 -10.77 19.00 -11.73
N THR A 192 -11.95 19.19 -12.33
CA THR A 192 -12.40 20.49 -12.82
C THR A 192 -12.65 21.49 -11.68
N ALA A 193 -13.08 21.02 -10.51
CA ALA A 193 -13.30 21.88 -9.34
C ALA A 193 -12.06 22.05 -8.45
N ASP A 194 -10.88 21.54 -8.85
CA ASP A 194 -9.64 21.58 -8.06
C ASP A 194 -9.79 21.01 -6.63
N ARG A 195 -10.46 19.85 -6.51
CA ARG A 195 -10.79 19.22 -5.22
C ARG A 195 -9.86 18.08 -4.85
N MET A 196 -8.69 17.98 -5.48
CA MET A 196 -7.74 16.90 -5.23
C MET A 196 -7.27 16.89 -3.76
N GLY A 197 -7.00 18.06 -3.20
CA GLY A 197 -6.64 18.17 -1.79
C GLY A 197 -7.75 17.83 -0.81
N GLU A 198 -9.02 18.06 -1.19
CA GLU A 198 -10.15 17.60 -0.39
C GLU A 198 -10.25 16.08 -0.42
N TYR A 199 -10.10 15.48 -1.60
CA TYR A 199 -10.11 14.04 -1.79
C TYR A 199 -9.02 13.37 -0.94
N ALA A 200 -7.76 13.81 -1.06
CA ALA A 200 -6.62 13.27 -0.33
C ALA A 200 -6.78 13.37 1.21
N ARG A 201 -7.25 14.52 1.73
CA ARG A 201 -7.43 14.72 3.18
C ARG A 201 -8.62 13.96 3.77
N LYS A 202 -9.69 13.74 2.98
CA LYS A 202 -10.88 13.02 3.45
C LYS A 202 -10.75 11.51 3.35
N ALA A 203 -9.73 11.01 2.67
CA ALA A 203 -9.42 9.59 2.57
C ALA A 203 -9.18 9.03 3.98
N ARG A 204 -9.93 7.99 4.36
CA ARG A 204 -9.77 7.33 5.67
C ARG A 204 -8.79 6.19 5.50
N GLY A 205 -7.63 6.27 6.15
CA GLY A 205 -6.60 5.24 6.06
C GLY A 205 -6.87 4.04 6.98
N GLY A 206 -6.07 2.99 6.82
CA GLY A 206 -6.10 1.78 7.65
C GLY A 206 -5.34 1.90 8.98
N ILE A 207 -4.56 2.97 9.17
CA ILE A 207 -3.79 3.23 10.40
C ILE A 207 -4.42 4.38 11.17
N TYR A 208 -4.47 4.22 12.49
CA TYR A 208 -4.99 5.22 13.42
C TYR A 208 -3.85 6.06 14.02
N TRP A 209 -4.14 7.32 14.35
CA TRP A 209 -3.21 8.12 15.13
C TRP A 209 -3.38 7.83 16.62
N SER A 210 -4.63 7.77 17.08
CA SER A 210 -5.00 7.39 18.43
C SER A 210 -6.13 6.35 18.45
N GLU A 211 -6.17 5.54 19.50
CA GLU A 211 -7.21 4.54 19.77
C GLU A 211 -8.59 5.18 20.02
N GLN A 212 -8.62 6.47 20.36
CA GLN A 212 -9.85 7.25 20.53
C GLN A 212 -10.38 7.84 19.22
N ASP A 213 -9.63 7.76 18.12
CA ASP A 213 -10.08 8.30 16.83
C ASP A 213 -11.20 7.41 16.25
N ALA A 214 -12.28 8.02 15.77
CA ALA A 214 -13.40 7.29 15.18
C ALA A 214 -13.03 6.58 13.86
N HIS A 215 -12.03 7.09 13.16
CA HIS A 215 -11.59 6.63 11.84
C HIS A 215 -10.07 6.70 11.74
N GLY A 216 -9.49 5.81 10.94
CA GLY A 216 -8.08 5.90 10.60
C GLY A 216 -7.78 7.22 9.87
N ILE A 217 -6.58 7.73 10.12
CA ILE A 217 -6.12 9.01 9.59
C ILE A 217 -5.79 8.88 8.11
N SER A 218 -5.94 9.96 7.33
CA SER A 218 -5.56 9.94 5.92
C SER A 218 -4.06 9.62 5.78
N PRO A 219 -3.63 8.89 4.74
CA PRO A 219 -2.22 8.55 4.55
C PRO A 219 -1.30 9.78 4.53
N LEU A 220 -1.74 10.86 3.88
CA LEU A 220 -1.01 12.12 3.84
C LEU A 220 -0.92 12.78 5.21
N ASP A 221 -2.01 12.81 5.99
CA ASP A 221 -1.98 13.38 7.34
C ASP A 221 -1.20 12.50 8.33
N LEU A 222 -1.21 11.17 8.15
CA LEU A 222 -0.40 10.24 8.92
C LEU A 222 1.09 10.56 8.75
N VAL A 223 1.54 10.69 7.50
CA VAL A 223 2.93 11.07 7.18
C VAL A 223 3.25 12.47 7.70
N ARG A 224 2.33 13.45 7.58
CA ARG A 224 2.52 14.79 8.15
C ARG A 224 2.74 14.74 9.67
N ARG A 225 1.90 14.01 10.40
CA ARG A 225 2.04 13.89 11.86
C ARG A 225 3.28 13.10 12.25
N ALA A 226 3.61 12.04 11.50
CA ALA A 226 4.84 11.27 11.70
C ALA A 226 6.09 12.12 11.49
N ALA A 227 6.15 12.92 10.41
CA ALA A 227 7.26 13.83 10.15
C ALA A 227 7.49 14.85 11.27
N ALA A 228 6.43 15.28 11.96
CA ALA A 228 6.54 16.18 13.11
C ALA A 228 6.92 15.48 14.41
N ALA A 229 6.37 14.30 14.67
CA ALA A 229 6.54 13.60 15.95
C ALA A 229 7.73 12.64 16.01
N CYS A 230 8.15 12.11 14.86
CA CYS A 230 9.14 11.04 14.71
C CYS A 230 9.77 11.12 13.30
N PRO A 231 10.54 12.19 12.99
CA PRO A 231 11.05 12.45 11.63
C PRO A 231 11.86 11.29 11.06
N GLU A 232 12.61 10.58 11.91
CA GLU A 232 13.46 9.45 11.54
C GLU A 232 12.68 8.30 10.88
N LEU A 233 11.37 8.19 11.16
CA LEU A 233 10.52 7.18 10.56
C LEU A 233 10.36 7.39 9.05
N VAL A 234 10.09 8.63 8.64
CA VAL A 234 9.73 8.95 7.25
C VAL A 234 10.90 9.51 6.44
N LYS A 235 11.99 9.90 7.09
CA LYS A 235 13.17 10.51 6.47
C LYS A 235 13.67 9.76 5.22
N ALA A 236 13.93 8.46 5.35
CA ALA A 236 14.43 7.64 4.22
C ALA A 236 13.41 7.57 3.07
N GLY A 237 12.11 7.60 3.39
CA GLY A 237 11.04 7.67 2.40
C GLY A 237 11.04 9.01 1.66
N PHE A 238 11.19 10.13 2.37
CA PHE A 238 11.24 11.44 1.73
C PHE A 238 12.51 11.66 0.90
N GLU A 239 13.66 11.12 1.32
CA GLU A 239 14.89 11.13 0.51
C GLU A 239 14.66 10.50 -0.87
N LYS A 240 13.85 9.43 -0.94
CA LYS A 240 13.47 8.77 -2.21
C LYS A 240 12.53 9.61 -3.09
N LEU A 241 11.79 10.56 -2.52
CA LEU A 241 10.90 11.46 -3.27
C LEU A 241 11.62 12.66 -3.92
N ARG A 242 12.89 12.91 -3.57
CA ARG A 242 13.62 14.09 -4.05
C ARG A 242 13.73 14.12 -5.57
N ASP A 243 14.01 12.98 -6.17
CA ASP A 243 14.23 12.83 -7.62
C ASP A 243 12.97 12.38 -8.37
N LEU A 244 11.83 12.22 -7.67
CA LEU A 244 10.57 11.86 -8.30
C LEU A 244 9.98 13.09 -9.01
N GLU A 245 9.86 13.03 -10.32
CA GLU A 245 9.29 14.10 -11.15
C GLU A 245 7.94 13.70 -11.75
N ARG A 246 7.21 14.69 -12.28
CA ARG A 246 5.88 14.46 -12.88
C ARG A 246 5.99 13.51 -14.05
N GLU A 247 7.01 13.70 -14.87
CA GLU A 247 7.33 12.97 -16.09
C GLU A 247 7.51 11.48 -15.79
N VAL A 248 8.21 11.15 -14.71
CA VAL A 248 8.36 9.76 -14.25
C VAL A 248 7.01 9.14 -13.89
N MET A 249 6.17 9.87 -13.14
CA MET A 249 4.85 9.38 -12.75
C MET A 249 3.92 9.24 -13.96
N GLU A 250 4.00 10.17 -14.91
CA GLU A 250 3.27 10.14 -16.18
C GLU A 250 3.69 8.93 -17.02
N ASP A 251 5.00 8.69 -17.20
CA ASP A 251 5.54 7.51 -17.89
C ASP A 251 5.07 6.19 -17.24
N ILE A 252 4.99 6.12 -15.90
CA ILE A 252 4.47 4.94 -15.20
C ILE A 252 2.99 4.74 -15.51
N VAL A 253 2.18 5.80 -15.43
CA VAL A 253 0.74 5.73 -15.68
C VAL A 253 0.45 5.40 -17.15
N ASP A 254 1.21 5.97 -18.08
CA ASP A 254 1.02 5.78 -19.52
C ASP A 254 1.35 4.38 -20.01
N ARG A 255 2.17 3.62 -19.28
CA ARG A 255 2.43 2.20 -19.56
C ARG A 255 1.22 1.27 -19.34
N ILE A 256 0.18 1.71 -18.65
CA ILE A 256 -1.06 0.92 -18.55
C ILE A 256 -1.71 0.85 -19.94
N PRO A 257 -2.28 -0.29 -20.39
CA PRO A 257 -2.97 -0.36 -21.67
C PRO A 257 -4.19 0.57 -21.75
N SER A 258 -4.42 1.19 -22.91
CA SER A 258 -5.53 2.15 -23.11
C SER A 258 -6.90 1.56 -22.79
N ASP A 259 -7.09 0.28 -23.10
CA ASP A 259 -8.36 -0.41 -22.95
C ASP A 259 -8.63 -0.84 -21.49
N TRP A 260 -7.65 -0.67 -20.60
CA TRP A 260 -7.71 -1.05 -19.19
C TRP A 260 -7.90 0.16 -18.27
N MET A 261 -7.48 1.34 -18.73
CA MET A 261 -7.53 2.57 -17.93
C MET A 261 -7.86 3.78 -18.80
N THR A 262 -9.00 4.39 -18.51
CA THR A 262 -9.52 5.52 -19.27
C THR A 262 -8.60 6.75 -19.16
N PRO A 263 -8.62 7.66 -20.15
CA PRO A 263 -7.78 8.87 -20.13
C PRO A 263 -7.99 9.73 -18.88
N ILE A 264 -9.23 9.84 -18.40
CA ILE A 264 -9.54 10.64 -17.21
C ILE A 264 -9.11 9.95 -15.91
N ALA A 265 -9.15 8.61 -15.87
CA ALA A 265 -8.53 7.85 -14.77
C ALA A 265 -7.02 8.10 -14.68
N ARG A 266 -6.32 8.08 -15.83
CA ARG A 266 -4.87 8.36 -15.88
C ARG A 266 -4.55 9.75 -15.34
N ARG A 267 -5.26 10.75 -15.85
CA ARG A 267 -5.13 12.13 -15.39
C ARG A 267 -5.40 12.25 -13.89
N PHE A 268 -6.45 11.62 -13.38
CA PHE A 268 -6.76 11.66 -11.95
C PHE A 268 -5.65 11.05 -11.09
N ALA A 269 -5.15 9.86 -11.47
CA ALA A 269 -4.07 9.18 -10.75
C ALA A 269 -2.79 10.02 -10.72
N LEU A 270 -2.41 10.60 -11.86
CA LEU A 270 -1.23 11.48 -11.97
C LEU A 270 -1.39 12.74 -11.11
N GLU A 271 -2.53 13.44 -11.21
CA GLU A 271 -2.77 14.67 -10.44
C GLU A 271 -2.85 14.41 -8.93
N LEU A 272 -3.38 13.25 -8.51
CA LEU A 272 -3.35 12.86 -7.09
C LEU A 272 -1.90 12.69 -6.60
N MET A 273 -1.06 11.96 -7.34
CA MET A 273 0.34 11.76 -6.95
C MET A 273 1.12 13.08 -6.96
N CYS A 274 0.92 13.93 -7.97
CA CYS A 274 1.50 15.27 -8.03
C CYS A 274 1.09 16.14 -6.82
N TYR A 275 -0.20 16.12 -6.46
CA TYR A 275 -0.69 16.82 -5.28
C TYR A 275 -0.02 16.30 -4.00
N SER A 276 -0.03 14.99 -3.77
CA SER A 276 0.56 14.38 -2.58
C SER A 276 2.07 14.62 -2.49
N LEU A 277 2.81 14.51 -3.59
CA LEU A 277 4.23 14.81 -3.67
C LEU A 277 4.51 16.28 -3.30
N LYS A 278 3.73 17.21 -3.85
CA LYS A 278 3.85 18.64 -3.54
C LYS A 278 3.58 18.92 -2.06
N GLU A 279 2.58 18.28 -1.46
CA GLU A 279 2.29 18.44 -0.04
C GLU A 279 3.39 17.85 0.85
N MET A 280 3.93 16.67 0.51
CA MET A 280 5.02 16.05 1.26
C MET A 280 6.32 16.83 1.18
N ARG A 281 6.63 17.47 0.04
CA ARG A 281 7.81 18.34 -0.11
C ARG A 281 7.77 19.60 0.76
N LYS A 282 6.61 19.98 1.31
CA LYS A 282 6.48 21.09 2.27
C LYS A 282 6.76 20.67 3.71
N LEU A 283 6.84 19.36 3.98
CA LEU A 283 7.04 18.83 5.32
C LEU A 283 8.51 18.91 5.74
N PRO A 284 8.80 19.00 7.05
CA PRO A 284 10.18 18.92 7.55
C PRO A 284 10.82 17.59 7.12
N GLN A 285 12.07 17.69 6.66
CA GLN A 285 12.88 16.61 6.09
C GLN A 285 13.95 16.16 7.07
#